data_AF-A0A843JIX3-F1
#
_entry.id   AF-A0A843JIX3-F1
#
_cell.length_a   1.000
_cell.length_b   1.000
_cell.length_c   1.000
_cell.angle_alpha   90.00
_cell.angle_beta   90.00
_cell.angle_gamma   90.00
#
_symmetry.space_group_name_H-M   'P 1'
#
loop_
_entity.id
_entity.type
_entity.pdbx_description
1 polymer ?
#
loop_
_entity_poly.entity_id
_entity_poly.type
_entity_poly.pdbx_seq_one_letter_code
_entity_poly.pdbx_strand_id
1 'polypeptide(L)'
;MFESLKAKLKNVFHRSSEKLDSEKIYETPAETVAPVIPSKETVPEPAAKPVEAPKPAEEKLSRKDQLKLAKQQKAEKKEKPAAPVSMVGDSGKKIKEDPLDDVLDELELALLESDVAYPVVQEIILGVRDNLLNKKYSREYTLEQVVETAVKDAVRSVLKINEFNFKKWIDGRQRPTVIMFVGINGTGKTTAIAKIANMLQKDGKSVIMAACDTFRAGAIEQLTIHADRLGVKIVKQGQDADPAAVAFDAIEHAKS
;
A
#
# COMPACT_ATOMS: atom_id res chain seq x y z
N MET A 1 18.19 11.25 -4.24
CA MET A 1 17.39 10.33 -5.06
C MET A 1 15.90 10.66 -4.96
N PHE A 2 15.24 10.49 -3.81
CA PHE A 2 13.80 10.77 -3.66
C PHE A 2 13.37 12.23 -3.95
N GLU A 3 14.12 13.23 -3.50
CA GLU A 3 13.79 14.64 -3.79
C GLU A 3 13.91 14.97 -5.30
N SER A 4 14.82 14.28 -6.00
CA SER A 4 14.97 14.44 -7.45
C SER A 4 13.78 13.85 -8.19
N LEU A 5 13.31 12.65 -7.82
CA LEU A 5 12.12 12.05 -8.40
C LEU A 5 10.88 12.91 -8.13
N LYS A 6 10.73 13.42 -6.90
CA LYS A 6 9.65 14.32 -6.52
C LYS A 6 9.63 15.60 -7.35
N ALA A 7 10.81 16.18 -7.61
CA ALA A 7 10.94 17.36 -8.48
C ALA A 7 10.59 17.03 -9.94
N LYS A 8 11.06 15.89 -10.47
CA LYS A 8 10.74 15.43 -11.83
C LYS A 8 9.24 15.20 -12.00
N LEU A 9 8.59 14.50 -11.07
CA LEU A 9 7.14 14.26 -11.09
C LEU A 9 6.34 15.57 -11.02
N LYS A 10 6.74 16.53 -10.18
CA LYS A 10 6.10 17.85 -10.15
C LYS A 10 6.21 18.58 -11.48
N ASN A 11 7.36 18.48 -12.15
CA ASN A 11 7.54 19.09 -13.48
C ASN A 11 6.66 18.40 -14.52
N VAL A 12 6.52 17.07 -14.48
CA VAL A 12 5.60 16.32 -15.34
C VAL A 12 4.15 16.78 -15.09
N PHE A 13 3.73 16.91 -13.83
CA PHE A 13 2.37 17.36 -13.50
C PHE A 13 2.08 18.79 -13.99
N HIS A 14 3.04 19.71 -13.81
CA HIS A 14 2.89 21.10 -14.25
C HIS A 14 2.88 21.24 -15.78
N ARG A 15 3.73 20.48 -16.48
CA ARG A 15 3.72 20.45 -17.96
C ARG A 15 2.50 19.75 -18.53
N SER A 16 1.96 18.79 -17.80
CA SER A 16 0.71 18.13 -18.17
C SER A 16 -0.43 19.15 -18.21
N SER A 17 -0.55 20.04 -17.21
CA SER A 17 -1.57 21.10 -17.26
C SER A 17 -1.36 22.07 -18.41
N GLU A 18 -0.12 22.45 -18.72
CA GLU A 18 0.19 23.31 -19.89
C GLU A 18 -0.15 22.66 -21.23
N LYS A 19 0.17 21.36 -21.41
CA LYS A 19 -0.10 20.62 -22.66
C LYS A 19 -1.56 20.21 -22.82
N LEU A 20 -2.31 20.13 -21.73
CA LEU A 20 -3.70 19.69 -21.72
C LEU A 20 -4.73 20.85 -21.77
N ASP A 21 -4.30 22.11 -21.77
CA ASP A 21 -5.22 23.26 -21.79
C ASP A 21 -5.62 23.75 -23.19
N SER A 22 -6.94 23.99 -23.30
CA SER A 22 -7.78 24.63 -24.33
C SER A 22 -8.33 23.86 -25.56
N GLU A 23 -7.70 22.84 -26.15
CA GLU A 23 -8.26 22.21 -27.39
C GLU A 23 -8.67 20.72 -27.30
N LYS A 24 -8.35 20.03 -26.21
CA LYS A 24 -8.51 18.56 -26.14
C LYS A 24 -9.50 18.04 -25.10
N ILE A 25 -10.15 18.92 -24.33
CA ILE A 25 -11.24 18.58 -23.41
C ILE A 25 -12.57 18.79 -24.15
N TYR A 26 -13.34 17.73 -24.38
CA TYR A 26 -14.68 17.86 -24.96
C TYR A 26 -15.72 17.66 -23.86
N GLU A 27 -16.67 18.59 -23.78
CA GLU A 27 -17.86 18.42 -22.98
C GLU A 27 -18.80 17.45 -23.70
N THR A 28 -19.23 16.39 -23.03
CA THR A 28 -20.44 15.68 -23.46
C THR A 28 -21.63 16.58 -23.15
N PRO A 29 -22.46 16.98 -24.13
CA PRO A 29 -23.68 17.71 -23.87
C PRO A 29 -24.54 16.92 -22.88
N ALA A 30 -25.22 17.63 -21.97
CA ALA A 30 -26.23 17.02 -21.13
C ALA A 30 -27.31 16.42 -22.05
N GLU A 31 -27.49 15.10 -22.01
CA GLU A 31 -28.68 14.48 -22.60
C GLU A 31 -29.90 15.06 -21.90
N THR A 32 -30.66 15.87 -22.63
CA THR A 32 -32.00 16.29 -22.24
C THR A 32 -32.87 15.04 -22.18
N VAL A 33 -33.06 14.51 -20.98
CA VAL A 33 -34.03 13.45 -20.72
C VAL A 33 -35.42 14.06 -20.95
N ALA A 34 -36.00 13.80 -22.13
CA ALA A 34 -37.40 14.09 -22.39
C ALA A 34 -38.27 13.26 -21.42
N PRO A 35 -39.30 13.83 -20.79
CA PRO A 35 -40.14 13.08 -19.86
C PRO A 35 -40.96 12.05 -20.62
N VAL A 36 -40.67 10.76 -20.37
CA VAL A 36 -41.48 9.64 -20.84
C VAL A 36 -42.76 9.60 -19.99
N ILE A 37 -43.89 9.83 -20.65
CA ILE A 37 -45.24 9.63 -20.11
C ILE A 37 -45.46 8.12 -19.94
N PRO A 38 -45.86 7.61 -18.77
CA PRO A 38 -46.09 6.18 -18.60
C PRO A 38 -47.42 5.76 -19.26
N SER A 39 -47.35 4.96 -20.32
CA SER A 39 -48.48 4.24 -20.89
C SER A 39 -48.86 3.05 -20.00
N LYS A 40 -50.12 3.04 -19.58
CA LYS A 40 -50.82 1.91 -18.95
C LYS A 40 -50.91 0.75 -19.96
N GLU A 41 -50.39 -0.42 -19.61
CA GLU A 41 -51.01 -1.66 -20.07
C GLU A 41 -50.73 -2.84 -19.12
N THR A 42 -51.78 -3.65 -19.06
CA THR A 42 -52.15 -4.77 -18.21
C THR A 42 -51.19 -5.95 -18.14
N VAL A 43 -51.13 -6.60 -16.97
CA VAL A 43 -50.66 -7.98 -16.79
C VAL A 43 -51.84 -8.82 -16.27
N PRO A 44 -52.10 -10.02 -16.81
CA PRO A 44 -52.93 -11.02 -16.14
C PRO A 44 -52.07 -12.00 -15.30
N GLU A 45 -52.67 -12.39 -14.17
CA GLU A 45 -52.38 -13.53 -13.27
C GLU A 45 -52.25 -14.90 -14.00
N PRO A 46 -51.92 -16.05 -13.34
CA PRO A 46 -51.82 -16.32 -11.89
C PRO A 46 -50.63 -17.22 -11.44
N ALA A 47 -50.41 -17.31 -10.11
CA ALA A 47 -50.56 -18.56 -9.34
C ALA A 47 -49.78 -18.59 -8.01
N ALA A 48 -50.49 -19.12 -7.00
CA ALA A 48 -50.01 -19.84 -5.80
C ALA A 48 -49.50 -19.07 -4.56
N LYS A 49 -50.42 -18.93 -3.59
CA LYS A 49 -50.18 -18.98 -2.12
C LYS A 49 -49.70 -20.42 -1.72
N PRO A 50 -49.14 -20.73 -0.52
CA PRO A 50 -49.58 -20.17 0.77
C PRO A 50 -48.59 -20.11 1.97
N VAL A 51 -49.13 -19.56 3.07
CA VAL A 51 -48.89 -19.82 4.50
C VAL A 51 -47.97 -18.87 5.28
N GLU A 52 -48.62 -18.20 6.24
CA GLU A 52 -48.11 -17.37 7.32
C GLU A 52 -48.15 -18.16 8.64
N ALA A 53 -47.11 -18.08 9.47
CA ALA A 53 -47.11 -18.25 10.94
C ALA A 53 -45.74 -17.78 11.51
N PRO A 54 -45.56 -17.58 12.83
CA PRO A 54 -45.70 -16.30 13.53
C PRO A 54 -44.37 -15.75 14.10
N LYS A 55 -44.34 -14.44 14.39
CA LYS A 55 -43.26 -13.74 15.11
C LYS A 55 -43.15 -14.16 16.58
N PRO A 56 -41.93 -14.29 17.14
CA PRO A 56 -41.69 -14.07 18.57
C PRO A 56 -41.30 -12.61 18.85
N ALA A 57 -41.75 -12.11 19.99
CA ALA A 57 -41.57 -10.74 20.47
C ALA A 57 -40.12 -10.46 20.92
N GLU A 58 -39.56 -9.33 20.49
CA GLU A 58 -38.30 -8.80 21.01
C GLU A 58 -38.53 -7.93 22.25
N GLU A 59 -37.69 -8.18 23.25
CA GLU A 59 -37.60 -7.54 24.54
C GLU A 59 -37.18 -6.06 24.39
N LYS A 60 -37.99 -5.12 24.92
CA LYS A 60 -37.73 -3.68 24.80
C LYS A 60 -36.55 -3.26 25.69
N LEU A 61 -35.38 -3.03 25.09
CA LEU A 61 -34.24 -2.39 25.77
C LEU A 61 -34.60 -0.99 26.30
N SER A 62 -34.14 -0.69 27.52
CA SER A 62 -34.29 0.59 28.20
C SER A 62 -33.62 1.74 27.45
N ARG A 63 -34.23 2.94 27.50
CA ARG A 63 -33.72 4.18 26.88
C ARG A 63 -32.27 4.51 27.27
N LYS A 64 -31.81 4.05 28.45
CA LYS A 64 -30.41 4.24 28.89
C LYS A 64 -29.41 3.36 28.13
N ASP A 65 -29.81 2.17 27.70
CA ASP A 65 -28.94 1.24 26.97
C ASP A 65 -28.87 1.60 25.49
N GLN A 66 -29.99 2.10 24.93
CA GLN A 66 -30.00 2.70 23.59
C GLN A 66 -29.08 3.93 23.50
N LEU A 67 -29.02 4.77 24.55
CA LEU A 67 -28.13 5.93 24.58
C LEU A 67 -26.65 5.57 24.73
N LYS A 68 -26.33 4.49 25.45
CA LYS A 68 -24.96 3.99 25.60
C LYS A 68 -24.46 3.34 24.31
N LEU A 69 -25.30 2.53 23.65
CA LEU A 69 -24.98 1.93 22.36
C LEU A 69 -24.79 3.01 21.27
N ALA A 70 -25.62 4.05 21.27
CA ALA A 70 -25.46 5.20 20.35
C ALA A 70 -24.20 6.04 20.64
N LYS A 71 -23.73 6.10 21.89
CA LYS A 71 -22.47 6.78 22.25
C LYS A 71 -21.24 5.93 21.91
N GLN A 72 -21.29 4.61 22.10
CA GLN A 72 -20.22 3.70 21.67
C GLN A 72 -20.10 3.64 20.15
N GLN A 73 -21.23 3.56 19.42
CA GLN A 73 -21.23 3.61 17.95
C GLN A 73 -20.78 4.97 17.37
N LYS A 74 -20.93 6.07 18.12
CA LYS A 74 -20.37 7.39 17.75
C LYS A 74 -18.87 7.52 18.07
N ALA A 75 -18.38 6.82 19.09
CA ALA A 75 -16.95 6.78 19.41
C ALA A 75 -16.17 5.90 18.42
N GLU A 76 -16.73 4.75 18.03
CA GLU A 76 -16.14 3.87 17.00
C GLU A 76 -16.22 4.43 15.57
N LYS A 77 -17.13 5.37 15.31
CA LYS A 77 -17.19 6.10 14.02
C LYS A 77 -16.11 7.18 13.85
N LYS A 78 -15.31 7.49 14.87
CA LYS A 78 -14.29 8.56 14.82
C LYS A 78 -12.87 8.12 14.47
N GLU A 79 -12.62 6.83 14.27
CA GLU A 79 -11.37 6.32 13.70
C GLU A 79 -11.67 5.46 12.48
N LYS A 80 -12.19 6.08 11.43
CA LYS A 80 -12.07 5.54 10.07
C LYS A 80 -10.92 6.29 9.39
N PRO A 81 -9.97 5.59 8.75
CA PRO A 81 -9.06 6.27 7.83
C PRO A 81 -9.92 7.00 6.81
N ALA A 82 -9.57 8.24 6.48
CA ALA A 82 -10.24 9.02 5.45
C ALA A 82 -10.41 8.12 4.21
N ALA A 83 -11.67 7.88 3.81
CA ALA A 83 -11.97 7.23 2.56
C ALA A 83 -11.29 8.03 1.43
N PRO A 84 -10.73 7.39 0.38
CA PRO A 84 -10.23 8.14 -0.75
C PRO A 84 -11.42 8.95 -1.29
N VAL A 85 -11.24 10.27 -1.36
CA VAL A 85 -12.21 11.16 -1.99
C VAL A 85 -12.29 10.70 -3.43
N SER A 86 -13.41 10.07 -3.82
CA SER A 86 -13.57 9.54 -5.16
C SER A 86 -13.71 10.72 -6.13
N MET A 87 -12.60 11.14 -6.73
CA MET A 87 -12.55 12.19 -7.76
C MET A 87 -13.32 11.79 -9.03
N VAL A 88 -13.67 10.50 -9.16
CA VAL A 88 -14.51 9.94 -10.21
C VAL A 88 -15.98 10.20 -9.86
N GLY A 89 -16.70 10.91 -10.72
CA GLY A 89 -18.11 11.25 -10.54
C GLY A 89 -18.93 11.07 -11.82
N ASP A 90 -20.26 11.02 -11.73
CA ASP A 90 -21.15 10.74 -12.87
C ASP A 90 -21.21 11.87 -13.92
N SER A 91 -20.80 13.08 -13.56
CA SER A 91 -20.73 14.25 -14.43
C SER A 91 -19.36 14.94 -14.27
N GLY A 92 -18.68 15.22 -15.39
CA GLY A 92 -17.27 15.61 -15.33
C GLY A 92 -16.57 15.75 -16.68
N LYS A 93 -15.33 16.24 -16.65
CA LYS A 93 -14.46 16.35 -17.83
C LYS A 93 -13.91 14.96 -18.20
N LYS A 94 -13.80 14.67 -19.50
CA LYS A 94 -13.10 13.49 -20.05
C LYS A 94 -11.79 13.91 -20.67
N ILE A 95 -10.79 13.04 -20.55
CA ILE A 95 -9.47 13.21 -21.17
C ILE A 95 -9.46 12.40 -22.47
N LYS A 96 -9.04 13.01 -23.59
CA LYS A 96 -8.82 12.32 -24.87
C LYS A 96 -7.55 11.46 -24.81
N GLU A 97 -7.45 10.45 -25.67
CA GLU A 97 -6.29 9.54 -25.72
C GLU A 97 -5.01 10.26 -26.16
N ASP A 98 -5.05 11.04 -27.26
CA ASP A 98 -3.85 11.65 -27.84
C ASP A 98 -3.00 12.52 -26.87
N PRO A 99 -3.55 13.43 -26.04
CA PRO A 99 -2.73 14.20 -25.12
C PRO A 99 -2.36 13.45 -23.84
N LEU A 100 -2.96 12.30 -23.58
CA LEU A 100 -2.57 11.45 -22.47
C LEU A 100 -1.25 10.74 -22.79
N ASP A 101 -1.04 10.33 -24.04
CA ASP A 101 0.16 9.63 -24.49
C ASP A 101 1.43 10.46 -24.24
N ASP A 102 1.44 11.75 -24.62
CA ASP A 102 2.58 12.67 -24.39
C ASP A 102 2.97 12.78 -22.90
N VAL A 103 1.98 12.72 -22.00
CA VAL A 103 2.19 12.81 -20.55
C VAL A 103 2.72 11.49 -19.98
N LEU A 104 2.21 10.37 -20.50
CA LEU A 104 2.66 9.04 -20.11
C LEU A 104 4.10 8.78 -20.55
N ASP A 105 4.51 9.26 -21.73
CA ASP A 105 5.89 9.14 -22.22
C ASP A 105 6.88 9.93 -21.34
N GLU A 106 6.52 11.14 -20.92
CA GLU A 106 7.33 11.93 -19.97
C GLU A 106 7.42 11.25 -18.60
N LEU A 107 6.33 10.65 -18.13
CA LEU A 107 6.30 9.89 -16.88
C LEU A 107 7.17 8.65 -16.97
N GLU A 108 7.12 7.91 -18.08
CA GLU A 108 7.96 6.74 -18.33
C GLU A 108 9.44 7.11 -18.26
N LEU A 109 9.86 8.16 -18.98
CA LEU A 109 11.25 8.62 -18.95
C LEU A 109 11.67 9.03 -17.53
N ALA A 110 10.83 9.77 -16.81
CA ALA A 110 11.12 10.20 -15.45
C ALA A 110 11.30 9.02 -14.47
N LEU A 111 10.51 7.95 -14.64
CA LEU A 111 10.61 6.73 -13.82
C LEU A 111 11.86 5.92 -14.17
N LEU A 112 12.18 5.76 -15.46
CA LEU A 112 13.39 5.06 -15.92
C LEU A 112 14.67 5.76 -15.43
N GLU A 113 14.72 7.09 -15.53
CA GLU A 113 15.84 7.90 -14.99
C GLU A 113 15.94 7.84 -13.45
N SER A 114 14.95 7.27 -12.77
CA SER A 114 14.89 7.14 -11.32
C SER A 114 15.13 5.70 -10.85
N ASP A 115 15.78 4.88 -11.68
CA ASP A 115 16.12 3.47 -11.42
C ASP A 115 14.90 2.56 -11.19
N VAL A 116 13.74 2.91 -11.74
CA VAL A 116 12.57 2.01 -11.74
C VAL A 116 12.73 1.02 -12.88
N ALA A 117 12.60 -0.27 -12.59
CA ALA A 117 12.73 -1.33 -13.58
C ALA A 117 11.67 -1.18 -14.69
N TYR A 118 12.06 -1.35 -15.95
CA TYR A 118 11.16 -1.20 -17.11
C TYR A 118 9.81 -1.93 -16.99
N PRO A 119 9.74 -3.21 -16.55
CA PRO A 119 8.45 -3.88 -16.37
C PRO A 119 7.53 -3.19 -15.35
N VAL A 120 8.12 -2.63 -14.29
CA VAL A 120 7.39 -1.88 -13.26
C VAL A 120 6.92 -0.53 -13.79
N VAL A 121 7.75 0.15 -14.58
CA VAL A 121 7.35 1.39 -15.27
C VAL A 121 6.14 1.13 -16.15
N GLN A 122 6.18 0.09 -16.97
CA GLN A 122 5.07 -0.31 -17.84
C GLN A 122 3.79 -0.61 -17.06
N GLU A 123 3.89 -1.32 -15.93
CA GLU A 123 2.75 -1.56 -15.04
C GLU A 123 2.15 -0.26 -14.47
N ILE A 124 3.01 0.70 -14.07
CA ILE A 124 2.56 2.02 -13.60
C ILE A 124 1.88 2.79 -14.73
N ILE A 125 2.47 2.85 -15.93
CA ILE A 125 1.91 3.58 -17.08
C ILE A 125 0.54 3.02 -17.48
N LEU A 126 0.40 1.69 -17.56
CA LEU A 126 -0.88 1.04 -17.83
C LEU A 126 -1.91 1.36 -16.72
N GLY A 127 -1.50 1.29 -15.45
CA GLY A 127 -2.38 1.64 -14.33
C GLY A 127 -2.84 3.10 -14.36
N VAL A 128 -1.98 4.04 -14.76
CA VAL A 128 -2.35 5.46 -14.93
C VAL A 128 -3.31 5.63 -16.11
N ARG A 129 -3.03 4.97 -17.24
CA ARG A 129 -3.91 4.99 -18.42
C ARG A 129 -5.29 4.46 -18.07
N ASP A 130 -5.40 3.32 -17.42
CA ASP A 130 -6.66 2.72 -16.97
C ASP A 130 -7.38 3.58 -15.93
N ASN A 131 -6.60 4.30 -15.11
CA ASN A 131 -7.18 5.24 -14.17
C ASN A 131 -7.79 6.43 -14.89
N LEU A 132 -7.15 6.98 -15.92
CA LEU A 132 -7.56 8.22 -16.58
C LEU A 132 -8.54 8.03 -17.75
N LEU A 133 -8.40 6.96 -18.54
CA LEU A 133 -9.23 6.71 -19.71
C LEU A 133 -10.67 6.42 -19.35
N ASN A 134 -11.59 7.02 -20.10
CA ASN A 134 -13.04 6.81 -20.01
C ASN A 134 -13.69 7.12 -18.65
N LYS A 135 -12.93 7.60 -17.66
CA LYS A 135 -13.47 8.08 -16.38
C LYS A 135 -13.84 9.55 -16.47
N LYS A 136 -14.92 9.91 -15.79
CA LYS A 136 -15.39 11.29 -15.65
C LYS A 136 -14.88 11.85 -14.32
N TYR A 137 -14.27 13.03 -14.38
CA TYR A 137 -13.68 13.68 -13.22
C TYR A 137 -14.48 14.89 -12.77
N SER A 138 -14.67 15.02 -11.45
CA SER A 138 -15.36 16.17 -10.87
C SER A 138 -14.72 17.48 -11.33
N ARG A 139 -15.57 18.47 -11.64
CA ARG A 139 -15.16 19.81 -12.08
C ARG A 139 -14.43 20.60 -10.99
N GLU A 140 -14.50 20.14 -9.75
CA GLU A 140 -13.84 20.75 -8.60
C GLU A 140 -12.32 20.59 -8.61
N TYR A 141 -11.80 19.64 -9.40
CA TYR A 141 -10.36 19.34 -9.47
C TYR A 141 -9.74 19.84 -10.77
N THR A 142 -8.51 20.34 -10.65
CA THR A 142 -7.69 20.65 -11.83
C THR A 142 -7.24 19.35 -12.50
N LEU A 143 -6.95 19.42 -13.80
CA LEU A 143 -6.45 18.28 -14.53
C LEU A 143 -5.12 17.76 -13.98
N GLU A 144 -4.27 18.67 -13.52
CA GLU A 144 -3.04 18.36 -12.79
C GLU A 144 -3.30 17.48 -11.55
N GLN A 145 -4.30 17.83 -10.74
CA GLN A 145 -4.66 17.06 -9.53
C GLN A 145 -5.22 15.67 -9.88
N VAL A 146 -5.97 15.57 -10.97
CA VAL A 146 -6.51 14.30 -11.47
C VAL A 146 -5.37 13.37 -11.91
N VAL A 147 -4.42 13.87 -12.70
CA VAL A 147 -3.25 13.11 -13.16
C VAL A 147 -2.37 12.71 -11.98
N GLU A 148 -2.07 13.64 -11.06
CA GLU A 148 -1.25 13.34 -9.87
C GLU A 148 -1.89 12.22 -9.03
N THR A 149 -3.21 12.25 -8.87
CA THR A 149 -3.94 11.22 -8.12
C THR A 149 -3.89 9.87 -8.82
N ALA A 150 -4.09 9.84 -10.14
CA ALA A 150 -3.99 8.61 -10.93
C ALA A 150 -2.59 7.96 -10.84
N VAL A 151 -1.52 8.78 -10.90
CA VAL A 151 -0.13 8.31 -10.70
C VAL A 151 0.07 7.78 -9.28
N LYS A 152 -0.40 8.49 -8.25
CA LYS A 152 -0.31 8.01 -6.86
C LYS A 152 -1.00 6.67 -6.68
N ASP A 153 -2.18 6.49 -7.27
CA ASP A 153 -2.95 5.25 -7.15
C ASP A 153 -2.28 4.10 -7.89
N ALA A 154 -1.74 4.33 -9.09
CA ALA A 154 -0.97 3.33 -9.84
C ALA A 154 0.33 2.93 -9.14
N VAL A 155 1.09 3.89 -8.62
CA VAL A 155 2.29 3.59 -7.83
C VAL A 155 1.91 2.82 -6.56
N ARG A 156 0.80 3.20 -5.91
CA ARG A 156 0.32 2.53 -4.70
C ARG A 156 -0.13 1.10 -4.98
N SER A 157 -0.74 0.80 -6.12
CA SER A 157 -1.12 -0.57 -6.48
C SER A 157 0.10 -1.46 -6.62
N VAL A 158 1.14 -0.96 -7.31
CA VAL A 158 2.43 -1.66 -7.48
C VAL A 158 3.13 -1.88 -6.13
N LEU A 159 3.12 -0.89 -5.23
CA LEU A 159 3.80 -0.99 -3.92
C LEU A 159 3.02 -1.83 -2.88
N LYS A 160 1.73 -2.05 -3.07
CA LYS A 160 0.85 -2.71 -2.09
C LYS A 160 0.99 -4.23 -2.01
N ILE A 161 1.91 -4.83 -2.75
CA ILE A 161 1.93 -6.28 -2.97
C ILE A 161 2.10 -7.09 -1.66
N ASN A 162 2.65 -6.54 -0.57
CA ASN A 162 2.68 -7.22 0.73
C ASN A 162 2.71 -6.25 1.93
N GLU A 163 1.56 -5.98 2.56
CA GLU A 163 1.53 -5.32 3.88
C GLU A 163 2.06 -6.27 4.96
N PHE A 164 3.36 -6.14 5.29
CA PHE A 164 4.00 -6.93 6.33
C PHE A 164 4.21 -6.12 7.62
N ASN A 165 3.44 -6.43 8.66
CA ASN A 165 3.63 -5.84 9.98
C ASN A 165 4.66 -6.66 10.78
N PHE A 166 5.93 -6.25 10.69
CA PHE A 166 7.03 -6.93 11.37
C PHE A 166 6.84 -7.03 12.89
N LYS A 167 6.36 -5.97 13.55
CA LYS A 167 6.17 -5.97 15.01
C LYS A 167 5.12 -6.99 15.45
N LYS A 168 3.95 -6.98 14.79
CA LYS A 168 2.88 -7.96 15.04
C LYS A 168 3.36 -9.40 14.78
N TRP A 169 4.17 -9.58 13.74
CA TRP A 169 4.76 -10.88 13.40
C TRP A 169 5.73 -11.39 14.49
N ILE A 170 6.57 -10.52 15.05
CA ILE A 170 7.46 -10.86 16.17
C ILE A 170 6.66 -11.18 17.44
N ASP A 171 5.68 -10.33 17.78
CA ASP A 171 4.89 -10.45 19.02
C ASP A 171 4.03 -11.72 19.06
N GLY A 172 3.66 -12.26 17.90
CA GLY A 172 2.86 -13.49 17.77
C GLY A 172 3.65 -14.80 17.69
N ARG A 173 4.99 -14.77 17.77
CA ARG A 173 5.85 -15.97 17.62
C ARG A 173 6.38 -16.50 18.95
N GLN A 174 6.61 -17.81 18.98
CA GLN A 174 7.32 -18.46 20.07
C GLN A 174 8.79 -18.03 20.11
N ARG A 175 9.38 -18.08 21.31
CA ARG A 175 10.79 -17.73 21.54
C ARG A 175 11.65 -19.01 21.52
N PRO A 176 12.87 -18.97 20.93
CA PRO A 176 13.44 -17.83 20.22
C PRO A 176 12.83 -17.64 18.82
N THR A 177 12.60 -16.38 18.43
CA THR A 177 12.19 -16.05 17.07
C THR A 177 13.43 -15.88 16.20
N VAL A 178 13.59 -16.72 15.19
CA VAL A 178 14.75 -16.71 14.28
C VAL A 178 14.46 -15.81 13.07
N ILE A 179 15.41 -14.92 12.77
CA ILE A 179 15.35 -13.99 11.63
C ILE A 179 16.62 -14.15 10.80
N MET A 180 16.47 -14.60 9.56
CA MET A 180 17.57 -14.78 8.63
C MET A 180 17.57 -13.64 7.61
N PHE A 181 18.73 -13.03 7.40
CA PHE A 181 18.93 -11.96 6.42
C PHE A 181 19.62 -12.53 5.19
N VAL A 182 18.93 -12.49 4.06
CA VAL A 182 19.39 -13.07 2.79
C VAL A 182 19.45 -11.98 1.73
N GLY A 183 20.36 -12.12 0.77
CA GLY A 183 20.50 -11.17 -0.34
C GLY A 183 21.90 -11.17 -0.92
N ILE A 184 22.07 -10.51 -2.07
CA ILE A 184 23.36 -10.42 -2.77
C ILE A 184 24.40 -9.60 -1.99
N ASN A 185 25.65 -9.63 -2.43
CA ASN A 185 26.74 -8.90 -1.80
C ASN A 185 26.54 -7.38 -1.89
N GLY A 186 26.97 -6.63 -0.88
CA GLY A 186 26.92 -5.16 -0.88
C GLY A 186 25.57 -4.51 -0.54
N THR A 187 24.49 -5.27 -0.36
CA THR A 187 23.13 -4.71 -0.08
C THR A 187 22.90 -4.24 1.37
N GLY A 188 23.94 -4.29 2.22
CA GLY A 188 23.85 -3.79 3.60
C GLY A 188 23.29 -4.76 4.63
N LYS A 189 23.28 -6.08 4.38
CA LYS A 189 22.77 -7.12 5.31
C LYS A 189 23.32 -7.00 6.74
N THR A 190 24.64 -6.93 6.90
CA THR A 190 25.29 -6.85 8.23
C THR A 190 24.86 -5.60 9.00
N THR A 191 24.76 -4.45 8.31
CA THR A 191 24.28 -3.21 8.91
C THR A 191 22.78 -3.26 9.22
N ALA A 192 21.99 -3.91 8.38
CA ALA A 192 20.56 -4.13 8.62
C ALA A 192 20.33 -4.99 9.87
N ILE A 193 21.11 -6.07 10.05
CA ILE A 193 21.08 -6.90 11.26
C ILE A 193 21.30 -6.03 12.52
N ALA A 194 22.33 -5.19 12.51
CA ALA A 194 22.62 -4.29 13.64
C ALA A 194 21.49 -3.29 13.91
N LYS A 195 20.91 -2.69 12.86
CA LYS A 195 19.77 -1.75 12.99
C LYS A 195 18.54 -2.44 13.56
N ILE A 196 18.18 -3.62 13.06
CA ILE A 196 17.03 -4.40 13.54
C ILE A 196 17.26 -4.87 14.97
N ALA A 197 18.46 -5.33 15.33
CA ALA A 197 18.78 -5.70 16.70
C ALA A 197 18.63 -4.52 17.67
N ASN A 198 19.13 -3.32 17.32
CA ASN A 198 18.96 -2.12 18.12
C ASN A 198 17.49 -1.73 18.28
N MET A 199 16.70 -1.81 17.19
CA MET A 199 15.26 -1.56 17.24
C MET A 199 14.55 -2.53 18.19
N LEU A 200 14.84 -3.84 18.09
CA LEU A 200 14.25 -4.86 18.96
C LEU A 200 14.65 -4.70 20.44
N GLN A 201 15.89 -4.29 20.72
CA GLN A 201 16.32 -3.97 22.08
C GLN A 201 15.57 -2.76 22.66
N LYS A 202 15.35 -1.71 21.86
CA LYS A 202 14.55 -0.54 22.26
C LYS A 202 13.09 -0.91 22.52
N ASP A 203 12.58 -1.93 21.84
CA ASP A 203 11.27 -2.52 22.07
C ASP A 203 11.26 -3.52 23.26
N GLY A 204 12.34 -3.60 24.04
CA GLY A 204 12.47 -4.43 25.24
C GLY A 204 12.69 -5.92 24.98
N LYS A 205 13.03 -6.32 23.75
CA LYS A 205 13.32 -7.72 23.42
C LYS A 205 14.78 -8.06 23.71
N SER A 206 15.01 -9.28 24.22
CA SER A 206 16.37 -9.85 24.26
C SER A 206 16.78 -10.31 22.86
N VAL A 207 18.00 -9.97 22.46
CA VAL A 207 18.53 -10.26 21.12
C VAL A 207 19.88 -10.96 21.25
N ILE A 208 20.12 -11.93 20.38
CA ILE A 208 21.42 -12.54 20.12
C ILE A 208 21.71 -12.43 18.62
N MET A 209 22.97 -12.24 18.25
CA MET A 209 23.42 -12.24 16.85
C MET A 209 24.16 -13.55 16.52
N ALA A 210 24.01 -14.03 15.29
CA ALA A 210 24.73 -15.19 14.78
C ALA A 210 25.59 -14.77 13.57
N ALA A 211 26.90 -15.01 13.62
CA ALA A 211 27.84 -14.68 12.57
C ALA A 211 27.93 -15.81 11.53
N CYS A 212 26.85 -16.02 10.78
CA CYS A 212 26.77 -17.08 9.76
C CYS A 212 27.45 -16.73 8.42
N ASP A 213 27.96 -15.52 8.24
CA ASP A 213 28.79 -15.15 7.08
C ASP A 213 30.25 -15.57 7.37
N THR A 214 30.52 -16.87 7.22
CA THR A 214 31.82 -17.50 7.55
C THR A 214 32.81 -17.50 6.38
N PHE A 215 32.33 -17.23 5.16
CA PHE A 215 33.15 -17.23 3.94
C PHE A 215 33.79 -15.88 3.64
N ARG A 216 33.06 -14.77 3.82
CA ARG A 216 33.55 -13.44 3.47
C ARG A 216 34.56 -12.95 4.52
N ALA A 217 35.77 -12.65 4.08
CA ALA A 217 36.82 -12.07 4.93
C ALA A 217 36.31 -10.81 5.66
N GLY A 218 36.54 -10.74 6.97
CA GLY A 218 36.17 -9.61 7.81
C GLY A 218 34.68 -9.55 8.20
N ALA A 219 33.83 -10.46 7.72
CA ALA A 219 32.39 -10.39 8.00
C ALA A 219 32.05 -10.71 9.47
N ILE A 220 32.77 -11.67 10.04
CA ILE A 220 32.62 -12.05 11.46
C ILE A 220 33.07 -10.89 12.36
N GLU A 221 34.19 -10.27 12.06
CA GLU A 221 34.74 -9.10 12.76
C GLU A 221 33.79 -7.91 12.63
N GLN A 222 33.27 -7.65 11.44
CA GLN A 222 32.31 -6.57 11.18
C GLN A 222 31.05 -6.73 12.03
N LEU A 223 30.46 -7.94 12.08
CA LEU A 223 29.28 -8.17 12.91
C LEU A 223 29.62 -8.13 14.40
N THR A 224 30.80 -8.63 14.81
CA THR A 224 31.28 -8.55 16.19
C THR A 224 31.36 -7.10 16.66
N ILE A 225 31.95 -6.20 15.88
CA ILE A 225 32.05 -4.76 16.23
C ILE A 225 30.66 -4.15 16.43
N HIS A 226 29.68 -4.52 15.61
CA HIS A 226 28.30 -4.07 15.79
C HIS A 226 27.67 -4.64 17.06
N ALA A 227 27.88 -5.93 17.34
CA ALA A 227 27.37 -6.58 18.55
C ALA A 227 27.94 -5.92 19.81
N ASP A 228 29.26 -5.69 19.85
CA ASP A 228 29.94 -5.05 20.98
C ASP A 228 29.43 -3.63 21.23
N ARG A 229 29.29 -2.83 20.16
CA ARG A 229 28.74 -1.46 20.25
C ARG A 229 27.30 -1.42 20.76
N LEU A 230 26.53 -2.48 20.52
CA LEU A 230 25.13 -2.60 20.93
C LEU A 230 24.95 -3.37 22.24
N GLY A 231 26.04 -3.89 22.84
CA GLY A 231 25.96 -4.78 24.01
C GLY A 231 25.20 -6.09 23.74
N VAL A 232 25.15 -6.54 22.48
CA VAL A 232 24.43 -7.76 22.07
C VAL A 232 25.38 -8.95 22.11
N LYS A 233 24.91 -10.07 22.69
CA LYS A 233 25.65 -11.34 22.61
C LYS A 233 25.76 -11.81 21.17
N ILE A 234 26.92 -12.33 20.78
CA ILE A 234 27.17 -12.86 19.44
C ILE A 234 27.70 -14.28 19.52
N VAL A 235 27.13 -15.16 18.70
CA VAL A 235 27.64 -16.51 18.45
C VAL A 235 28.38 -16.50 17.12
N LYS A 236 29.62 -17.01 17.13
CA LYS A 236 30.53 -17.02 15.99
C LYS A 236 31.48 -18.21 16.09
N GLN A 237 31.90 -18.71 14.94
CA GLN A 237 32.99 -19.67 14.80
C GLN A 237 34.11 -19.05 13.94
N GLY A 238 35.09 -19.85 13.52
CA GLY A 238 36.18 -19.39 12.65
C GLY A 238 35.74 -19.14 11.21
N GLN A 239 36.64 -18.56 10.41
CA GLN A 239 36.47 -18.47 8.96
C GLN A 239 36.36 -19.88 8.35
N ASP A 240 35.56 -20.01 7.30
CA ASP A 240 35.25 -21.27 6.59
C ASP A 240 34.56 -22.36 7.43
N ALA A 241 34.09 -22.01 8.64
CA ALA A 241 33.23 -22.89 9.43
C ALA A 241 31.85 -23.06 8.78
N ASP A 242 31.16 -24.15 9.14
CA ASP A 242 29.79 -24.41 8.65
C ASP A 242 28.81 -23.36 9.20
N PRO A 243 28.19 -22.53 8.33
CA PRO A 243 27.19 -21.54 8.75
C PRO A 243 26.01 -22.15 9.50
N ALA A 244 25.62 -23.39 9.17
CA ALA A 244 24.51 -24.08 9.81
C ALA A 244 24.85 -24.44 11.26
N ALA A 245 26.10 -24.83 11.54
CA ALA A 245 26.59 -25.06 12.89
C ALA A 245 26.54 -23.76 13.73
N VAL A 246 26.99 -22.64 13.18
CA VAL A 246 26.91 -21.32 13.86
C VAL A 246 25.45 -20.94 14.17
N ALA A 247 24.54 -21.16 13.21
CA ALA A 247 23.12 -20.89 13.39
C ALA A 247 22.49 -21.80 14.47
N PHE A 248 22.85 -23.08 14.48
CA PHE A 248 22.40 -24.04 15.47
C PHE A 248 22.83 -23.64 16.88
N ASP A 249 24.12 -23.35 17.07
CA ASP A 249 24.68 -22.92 18.35
C ASP A 249 24.00 -21.63 18.85
N ALA A 250 23.70 -20.69 17.95
CA ALA A 250 23.01 -19.46 18.27
C ALA A 250 21.57 -19.68 18.74
N ILE A 251 20.86 -20.63 18.12
CA ILE A 251 19.49 -20.99 18.51
C ILE A 251 19.48 -21.68 19.86
N GLU A 252 20.40 -22.60 20.11
CA GLU A 252 20.52 -23.29 21.40
C GLU A 252 20.85 -22.31 22.53
N HIS A 253 21.82 -21.41 22.31
CA HIS A 253 22.13 -20.34 23.26
C HIS A 253 20.92 -19.40 23.49
N ALA A 254 20.08 -19.18 22.49
CA ALA A 254 18.89 -18.33 22.66
C ALA A 254 17.75 -18.99 23.45
N LYS A 255 17.75 -20.32 23.60
CA LYS A 255 16.74 -21.08 24.37
C LYS A 255 17.06 -21.13 25.86
N SER A 256 18.35 -21.16 26.22
CA SER A 256 18.86 -21.16 27.59
C SER A 256 18.78 -19.78 28.26
#